data_AF-A0A2U2P9X8-F1
#
_entry.id   AF-A0A2U2P9X8-F1
#
_cell.length_a   1.000
_cell.length_b   1.000
_cell.length_c   1.000
_cell.angle_alpha   90.00
_cell.angle_beta   90.00
_cell.angle_gamma   90.00
#
_symmetry.space_group_name_H-M   'P 1'
#
loop_
_entity.id
_entity.type
_entity.pdbx_description
1 polymer ?
#
loop_
_entity_poly.entity_id
_entity_poly.type
_entity_poly.pdbx_seq_one_letter_code
_entity_poly.pdbx_strand_id
1 'polypeptide(L)'
;MAAARLTLTVEEAVIKKARSYAKQTGRSLSELIEKYLETLTEDHHETRQLSPKLKRLAGAVKLPPDFDEKSELASYFESKHLWKRYPRHLAC
;
A
#
# COMPACT_ATOMS: atom_id res chain seq x y z
N MET A 1 0.50 15.18 -28.69
CA MET A 1 1.32 14.77 -27.52
C MET A 1 2.66 15.47 -27.63
N ALA A 2 2.98 16.36 -26.69
CA ALA A 2 4.29 16.98 -26.62
C ALA A 2 5.25 16.00 -25.94
N ALA A 3 6.37 15.67 -26.59
CA ALA A 3 7.39 14.80 -26.02
C ALA A 3 8.45 15.67 -25.33
N ALA A 4 8.62 15.49 -24.01
CA ALA A 4 9.65 16.15 -23.23
C ALA A 4 10.79 15.17 -22.89
N ARG A 5 12.04 15.60 -22.99
CA ARG A 5 13.22 14.80 -22.62
C ARG A 5 13.76 15.26 -21.27
N LEU A 6 13.70 14.38 -20.29
CA LEU A 6 14.22 14.62 -18.94
C LEU A 6 15.55 13.88 -18.76
N THR A 7 16.58 14.55 -18.26
CA THR A 7 17.86 13.91 -17.89
C THR A 7 18.04 14.03 -16.38
N LEU A 8 18.11 12.89 -15.70
CA LEU A 8 18.26 12.82 -14.23
C LEU A 8 19.58 12.13 -13.91
N THR A 9 20.36 12.73 -13.02
CA THR A 9 21.55 12.10 -12.45
C THR A 9 21.16 11.40 -11.17
N VAL A 10 21.28 10.08 -11.15
CA VAL A 10 20.96 9.20 -10.02
C VAL A 10 22.05 8.13 -9.89
N GLU A 11 22.18 7.58 -8.70
CA GLU A 11 23.17 6.53 -8.41
C GLU A 11 22.95 5.27 -9.27
N GLU A 12 24.04 4.65 -9.71
CA GLU A 12 24.01 3.44 -10.56
C GLU A 12 23.25 2.28 -9.87
N ALA A 13 23.38 2.16 -8.55
CA ALA A 13 22.69 1.14 -7.76
C ALA A 13 21.16 1.28 -7.85
N VAL A 14 20.66 2.52 -7.89
CA VAL A 14 19.23 2.81 -8.03
C VAL A 14 18.75 2.46 -9.44
N ILE A 15 19.54 2.80 -10.47
CA ILE A 15 19.22 2.45 -11.87
C ILE A 15 19.11 0.94 -12.06
N LYS A 16 20.03 0.16 -11.47
CA LYS A 16 19.99 -1.32 -11.53
C LYS A 16 18.72 -1.90 -10.91
N LYS A 17 18.35 -1.42 -9.71
CA LYS A 17 17.12 -1.84 -9.03
C LYS A 17 15.88 -1.48 -9.85
N ALA A 18 15.81 -0.25 -10.36
CA ALA A 18 14.67 0.20 -11.16
C ALA A 18 14.52 -0.60 -12.46
N ARG A 19 15.62 -0.92 -13.16
CA ARG A 19 15.60 -1.80 -14.34
C ARG A 19 15.15 -3.22 -14.00
N SER A 20 15.58 -3.77 -12.88
CA SER A 20 15.16 -5.10 -12.43
C SER A 20 13.65 -5.14 -12.17
N TYR A 21 13.13 -4.13 -11.48
CA TYR A 21 11.69 -3.99 -11.21
C TYR A 21 10.87 -3.83 -12.50
N ALA A 22 11.32 -2.99 -13.42
CA ALA A 22 10.68 -2.78 -14.73
C ALA A 22 10.59 -4.11 -15.52
N LYS A 23 11.66 -4.92 -15.54
CA LYS A 23 11.66 -6.26 -16.17
C LYS A 23 10.67 -7.21 -15.51
N GLN A 24 10.60 -7.25 -14.18
CA GLN A 24 9.69 -8.14 -13.46
C GLN A 24 8.21 -7.79 -13.71
N THR A 25 7.93 -6.50 -13.89
CA THR A 25 6.56 -5.99 -14.12
C THR A 25 6.19 -5.93 -15.62
N GLY A 26 7.13 -6.22 -16.52
CA GLY A 26 6.92 -6.15 -17.97
C GLY A 26 6.76 -4.73 -18.52
N ARG A 27 7.24 -3.72 -17.79
CA ARG A 27 7.10 -2.30 -18.16
C ARG A 27 8.44 -1.68 -18.53
N SER A 28 8.40 -0.58 -19.28
CA SER A 28 9.61 0.22 -19.55
C SER A 28 9.96 1.10 -18.35
N LEU A 29 11.25 1.44 -18.19
CA LEU A 29 11.70 2.33 -17.12
C LEU A 29 11.08 3.73 -17.26
N SER A 30 10.96 4.24 -18.49
CA SER A 30 10.37 5.55 -18.79
C SER A 30 8.89 5.61 -18.41
N GLU A 31 8.11 4.60 -18.79
CA GLU A 31 6.69 4.49 -18.43
C GLU A 31 6.49 4.44 -16.91
N LEU A 32 7.41 3.78 -16.19
CA LEU A 32 7.35 3.70 -14.74
C LEU A 32 7.55 5.06 -14.07
N ILE A 33 8.48 5.86 -14.59
CA ILE A 33 8.78 7.20 -14.08
C ILE A 33 7.66 8.17 -14.44
N GLU A 34 7.17 8.13 -15.69
CA GLU A 34 6.05 8.95 -16.16
C GLU A 34 4.83 8.74 -15.27
N LYS A 35 4.42 7.49 -15.08
CA LYS A 35 3.27 7.15 -14.23
C LYS A 35 3.48 7.56 -12.77
N TYR A 36 4.70 7.46 -12.25
CA TYR A 36 5.00 7.90 -10.90
C TYR A 36 4.85 9.41 -10.75
N LEU A 37 5.36 10.19 -11.72
CA LEU A 37 5.21 11.64 -11.73
C LEU A 37 3.74 12.06 -11.87
N GLU A 38 2.97 11.40 -12.73
CA GLU A 38 1.52 11.60 -12.85
C GLU A 38 0.83 11.42 -11.50
N THR A 39 1.13 10.31 -10.80
CA THR A 39 0.53 10.00 -9.49
C THR A 39 0.89 11.04 -8.41
N LEU A 40 2.04 11.71 -8.53
CA LEU A 40 2.44 12.78 -7.60
C LEU A 40 1.73 14.10 -7.90
N THR A 41 1.41 14.36 -9.17
CA THR A 41 0.74 15.59 -9.61
C THR A 41 -0.79 15.47 -9.66
N GLU A 42 -1.32 14.25 -9.59
CA GLU A 42 -2.74 14.02 -9.35
C GLU A 42 -3.09 14.60 -7.98
N ASP A 43 -3.57 15.84 -8.01
CA ASP A 43 -4.16 16.54 -6.88
C ASP A 43 -5.07 15.56 -6.12
N HIS A 44 -4.91 15.50 -4.79
CA HIS A 44 -5.68 14.65 -3.88
C HIS A 44 -7.20 14.95 -3.86
N HIS A 45 -7.70 15.69 -4.84
CA HIS A 45 -9.08 16.13 -4.99
C HIS A 45 -10.05 15.03 -5.42
N GLU A 46 -9.58 13.89 -5.91
CA GLU A 46 -10.47 12.75 -6.13
C GLU A 46 -10.48 11.85 -4.91
N THR A 47 -11.52 12.04 -4.10
CA THR A 47 -12.08 11.09 -3.13
C THR A 47 -11.53 9.70 -3.36
N ARG A 48 -10.58 9.28 -2.51
CA ARG A 48 -9.89 7.98 -2.47
C ARG A 48 -10.78 6.86 -3.01
N GLN A 49 -10.84 6.70 -4.33
CA GLN A 49 -11.67 5.68 -4.94
C GLN A 49 -10.94 4.40 -4.62
N LEU A 50 -11.48 3.67 -3.63
CA LEU A 50 -10.94 2.38 -3.24
C LEU A 50 -10.72 1.56 -4.52
N SER A 51 -9.49 1.05 -4.69
CA SER A 51 -9.14 0.19 -5.82
C SER A 51 -10.25 -0.87 -5.99
N PRO A 52 -10.63 -1.28 -7.21
CA PRO A 52 -11.68 -2.28 -7.41
C PRO A 52 -11.51 -3.54 -6.57
N LYS A 53 -10.25 -3.93 -6.28
CA LYS A 53 -9.92 -5.01 -5.33
C LYS A 53 -10.32 -4.69 -3.89
N LEU A 54 -10.04 -3.48 -3.42
CA LEU A 54 -10.42 -3.00 -2.09
C LEU A 54 -11.93 -2.82 -1.95
N LYS A 55 -12.65 -2.37 -3.00
CA LYS A 55 -14.12 -2.32 -3.00
C LYS A 55 -14.73 -3.72 -2.81
N ARG A 56 -14.18 -4.73 -3.47
CA ARG A 56 -14.60 -6.13 -3.32
C ARG A 56 -14.35 -6.67 -1.91
N LEU A 57 -13.25 -6.27 -1.28
CA LEU A 57 -12.91 -6.66 0.10
C LEU A 57 -13.78 -5.93 1.12
N ALA A 58 -13.93 -4.61 0.99
CA ALA A 58 -14.74 -3.79 1.89
C ALA A 58 -16.23 -4.20 1.87
N GLY A 59 -16.78 -4.53 0.69
CA GLY A 59 -18.15 -5.02 0.58
C GLY A 59 -18.37 -6.46 1.08
N ALA A 60 -17.30 -7.23 1.31
CA ALA A 60 -17.40 -8.59 1.84
C ALA A 60 -17.51 -8.61 3.38
N VAL A 61 -17.13 -7.53 4.06
CA VAL A 61 -17.20 -7.43 5.52
C VAL A 61 -18.50 -6.74 5.90
N LYS A 62 -19.38 -7.45 6.62
CA LYS A 62 -20.61 -6.87 7.18
C LYS A 62 -20.31 -6.34 8.57
N LEU A 63 -20.36 -5.02 8.75
CA LEU A 63 -20.23 -4.40 10.05
C LEU A 63 -21.62 -4.28 10.71
N PRO A 64 -21.74 -4.50 12.03
CA PRO A 64 -22.95 -4.17 12.76
C PRO A 64 -23.18 -2.65 12.78
N PRO A 65 -24.44 -2.19 12.91
CA PRO A 65 -24.78 -0.76 12.87
C PRO A 65 -24.14 0.06 14.00
N ASP A 66 -23.83 -0.56 15.14
CA ASP A 66 -23.19 0.06 16.31
C ASP A 66 -21.68 -0.22 16.39
N PHE A 67 -20.99 -0.31 15.24
CA PHE A 67 -19.55 -0.58 15.21
C PHE A 67 -18.73 0.68 15.53
N ASP A 68 -18.13 0.74 16.73
CA ASP A 68 -17.13 1.76 17.07
C ASP A 68 -15.73 1.29 16.69
N GLU A 69 -15.23 1.81 15.56
CA GLU A 69 -13.92 1.45 15.00
C GLU A 69 -12.78 1.60 16.01
N LYS A 70 -12.84 2.62 16.88
CA LYS A 70 -11.75 2.94 17.81
C LYS A 70 -11.70 1.96 18.97
N SER A 71 -12.85 1.66 19.57
CA SER A 71 -12.96 0.70 20.69
C SER A 71 -12.56 -0.71 20.26
N GLU A 72 -13.02 -1.16 19.10
CA GLU A 72 -12.71 -2.50 18.57
C GLU A 72 -11.22 -2.64 18.22
N LEU A 73 -10.62 -1.59 17.64
CA LEU A 73 -9.21 -1.57 17.33
C LEU A 73 -8.35 -1.61 18.61
N ALA A 74 -8.71 -0.83 19.63
CA ALA A 74 -8.05 -0.85 20.94
C ALA A 74 -8.14 -2.25 21.57
N SER A 75 -9.33 -2.84 21.61
CA SER A 75 -9.59 -4.19 22.14
C SER A 75 -8.81 -5.28 21.38
N TYR A 76 -8.70 -5.17 20.06
CA TYR A 76 -7.89 -6.06 19.23
C TYR A 76 -6.40 -5.98 19.57
N PHE A 77 -5.86 -4.77 19.73
CA PHE A 77 -4.46 -4.61 20.09
C PHE A 77 -4.19 -5.12 21.51
N GLU A 78 -5.06 -4.81 22.47
CA GLU A 78 -4.96 -5.31 23.84
C GLU A 78 -4.96 -6.84 23.88
N SER A 79 -5.93 -7.50 23.23
CA SER A 79 -5.99 -8.96 23.16
C SER A 79 -4.78 -9.59 22.44
N LYS A 80 -4.28 -8.97 21.36
CA LYS A 80 -3.07 -9.43 20.65
C LYS A 80 -1.80 -9.28 21.47
N HIS A 81 -1.70 -8.23 22.28
CA HIS A 81 -0.57 -8.00 23.18
C HIS A 81 -0.63 -8.88 24.44
N LEU A 82 -1.83 -9.26 24.90
CA LEU A 82 -2.05 -10.19 26.01
C LEU A 82 -1.74 -11.65 25.63
N TRP A 83 -1.92 -12.06 24.37
CA TRP A 83 -1.57 -13.41 23.87
C TRP A 83 -0.09 -13.76 24.09
N LYS A 84 0.82 -12.77 24.03
CA LYS A 84 2.26 -13.01 24.24
C LYS A 84 2.65 -13.21 25.72
N ARG A 85 1.72 -13.06 26.67
CA ARG A 85 2.01 -13.11 28.10
C ARG A 85 1.61 -14.41 28.79
N TYR A 86 0.96 -15.35 28.10
CA TYR A 86 0.77 -16.69 28.66
C TYR A 86 2.10 -17.43 28.65
N PRO A 87 2.63 -17.81 29.82
CA PRO A 87 3.89 -18.48 29.85
C PRO A 87 3.68 -19.94 29.42
N ARG A 88 4.50 -20.41 28.47
CA ARG A 88 4.49 -21.77 27.91
C ARG A 88 4.70 -22.90 28.94
N HIS A 89 4.81 -22.59 30.24
CA HIS A 89 5.02 -23.57 31.31
C HIS A 89 3.73 -24.01 32.04
N LEU A 90 2.56 -23.45 31.71
CA LEU A 90 1.26 -23.82 32.33
C LEU A 90 0.36 -24.67 31.41
N ALA A 91 0.93 -25.28 30.39
CA ALA A 91 0.33 -26.42 29.70
C ALA A 91 1.07 -27.68 30.15
N CYS A 92 0.76 -28.15 31.35
CA CYS A 92 1.04 -29.51 31.80
C CYS A 92 -0.29 -30.26 31.91
#